data_AF-A0A9P5AQT5-F1
#
_entry.id   AF-A0A9P5AQT5-F1
#
_cell.length_a   1.000
_cell.length_b   1.000
_cell.length_c   1.000
_cell.angle_alpha   90.00
_cell.angle_beta   90.00
_cell.angle_gamma   90.00
#
_symmetry.space_group_name_H-M   'P 1'
#
loop_
_entity.id
_entity.type
_entity.pdbx_description
1 polymer ?
#
loop_
_entity_poly.entity_id
_entity_poly.type
_entity_poly.pdbx_seq_one_letter_code
_entity_poly.pdbx_strand_id
1 'polypeptide(L)'
;MAESLAYIRQHAAFPPTLDSKEDKNSVGECPVSEATIAAQRAKVDAALGPDHPLRNNLRLCLLDGFLLYSPSMAAIKPNLDIKLFLRTTYEKAKKRREARDGYVTLEGFWADPPGYVDKIVWPNYVEEHAWMFENGDVEGKFKMDVLKKEGIKVQSDVSADGDIEKTFEWTVDTILGELGKQV
;
A
#
# COMPACT_ATOMS: atom_id res chain seq x y z
N MET A 1 0.03 15.79 -5.31
CA MET A 1 0.66 14.52 -4.87
C MET A 1 2.07 14.36 -5.40
N ALA A 2 2.31 14.33 -6.72
CA ALA A 2 3.67 14.16 -7.27
C ALA A 2 4.67 15.21 -6.76
N GLU A 3 4.27 16.49 -6.73
CA GLU A 3 5.09 17.58 -6.15
C GLU A 3 5.36 17.37 -4.66
N SER A 4 4.36 16.92 -3.90
CA SER A 4 4.50 16.62 -2.49
C SER A 4 5.51 15.49 -2.25
N LEU A 5 5.48 14.44 -3.07
CA LEU A 5 6.44 13.34 -3.00
C LEU A 5 7.85 13.80 -3.40
N ALA A 6 7.98 14.60 -4.46
CA ALA A 6 9.26 15.18 -4.85
C ALA A 6 9.86 16.03 -3.72
N TYR A 7 9.04 16.84 -3.05
CA TYR A 7 9.44 17.62 -1.89
C TYR A 7 9.90 16.71 -0.73
N ILE A 8 9.13 15.66 -0.40
CA ILE A 8 9.51 14.70 0.65
C ILE A 8 10.87 14.06 0.34
N ARG A 9 11.11 13.68 -0.92
CA ARG A 9 12.41 13.12 -1.33
C ARG A 9 13.55 14.12 -1.16
N GLN A 10 13.32 15.38 -1.52
CA GLN A 10 14.35 16.42 -1.44
C GLN A 10 14.65 16.86 0.00
N HIS A 11 13.64 16.89 0.86
CA HIS A 11 13.72 17.54 2.17
C HIS A 11 13.61 16.59 3.36
N ALA A 12 13.28 15.30 3.13
CA ALA A 12 12.95 14.34 4.18
C ALA A 12 11.86 14.87 5.16
N ALA A 13 10.96 15.70 4.65
CA ALA A 13 9.90 16.37 5.40
C ALA A 13 8.68 16.58 4.50
N PHE A 14 7.48 16.65 5.08
CA PHE A 14 6.27 16.98 4.33
C PHE A 14 6.27 18.46 3.91
N PRO A 15 5.67 18.80 2.75
CA PRO A 15 5.47 20.19 2.36
C PRO A 15 4.67 20.94 3.44
N PRO A 16 5.04 22.17 3.80
CA PRO A 16 4.27 22.97 4.76
C PRO A 16 2.82 23.23 4.35
N THR A 17 2.51 23.05 3.06
CA THR A 17 1.17 23.24 2.48
C THR A 17 0.32 21.97 2.48
N LEU A 18 0.85 20.84 2.94
CA LEU A 18 0.09 19.58 3.02
C LEU A 18 -0.69 19.53 4.34
N ASP A 19 -2.00 19.74 4.27
CA ASP A 19 -2.93 19.60 5.39
C ASP A 19 -3.74 18.31 5.22
N SER A 20 -3.56 17.33 6.11
CA SER A 20 -4.31 16.06 6.08
C SER A 20 -5.57 16.19 6.94
N LYS A 21 -6.75 16.03 6.32
CA LYS A 21 -8.03 15.98 7.04
C LYS A 21 -8.53 14.55 7.21
N GLU A 22 -8.01 13.65 6.39
CA GLU A 22 -8.32 12.23 6.33
C GLU A 22 -7.75 11.45 7.51
N ASP A 23 -6.74 12.00 8.20
CA ASP A 23 -6.20 11.46 9.47
C ASP A 23 -7.23 11.45 10.61
N LYS A 24 -8.40 12.10 10.40
CA LYS A 24 -9.52 12.12 11.35
C LYS A 24 -10.48 10.94 11.18
N ASN A 25 -10.32 10.11 10.15
CA ASN A 25 -11.15 8.94 9.97
C ASN A 25 -10.84 7.90 11.07
N SER A 26 -11.86 7.18 11.53
CA SER A 26 -11.66 6.08 12.47
C SER A 26 -10.87 4.96 11.81
N VAL A 27 -9.82 4.52 12.48
CA VAL A 27 -9.10 3.29 12.13
C VAL A 27 -9.62 2.16 13.01
N GLY A 28 -9.85 1.00 12.41
CA GLY A 28 -10.22 -0.21 13.14
C GLY A 28 -9.07 -0.74 14.00
N GLU A 29 -9.36 -1.76 14.80
CA GLU A 29 -8.33 -2.48 15.56
C GLU A 29 -7.30 -3.12 14.61
N CYS A 30 -6.02 -3.09 15.00
CA CYS A 30 -4.96 -3.74 14.26
C CYS A 30 -5.17 -5.27 14.31
N PRO A 31 -5.34 -5.96 13.18
CA PRO A 31 -5.61 -7.39 13.18
C PRO A 31 -4.33 -8.25 13.34
N VAL A 32 -3.16 -7.62 13.48
CA VAL A 32 -1.87 -8.31 13.68
C VAL A 32 -1.60 -8.44 15.18
N SER A 33 -1.22 -9.63 15.62
CA SER A 33 -0.97 -9.87 17.04
C SER A 33 0.28 -9.13 17.54
N GLU A 34 0.27 -8.75 18.82
CA GLU A 34 1.44 -8.16 19.50
C GLU A 34 2.68 -9.05 19.42
N ALA A 35 2.50 -10.38 19.41
CA ALA A 35 3.59 -11.33 19.26
C ALA A 35 4.25 -11.21 17.87
N THR A 36 3.45 -11.14 16.80
CA THR A 36 3.96 -10.94 15.44
C THR A 36 4.63 -9.58 15.29
N ILE A 37 4.06 -8.52 15.87
CA ILE A 37 4.67 -7.17 15.90
C ILE A 37 6.02 -7.20 16.60
N ALA A 38 6.11 -7.81 17.79
CA ALA A 38 7.35 -7.93 18.54
C ALA A 38 8.41 -8.74 17.78
N ALA A 39 8.01 -9.84 17.11
CA ALA A 39 8.90 -10.66 16.30
C ALA A 39 9.48 -9.87 15.10
N GLN A 40 8.65 -9.13 14.36
CA GLN A 40 9.14 -8.31 13.25
C GLN A 40 10.03 -7.16 13.72
N ARG A 41 9.72 -6.54 14.87
CA ARG A 41 10.60 -5.54 15.50
C ARG A 41 11.99 -6.12 15.79
N ALA A 42 12.04 -7.27 16.46
CA ALA A 42 13.30 -7.94 16.77
C ALA A 42 14.09 -8.30 15.49
N LYS A 43 13.40 -8.72 14.42
CA LYS A 43 14.02 -8.98 13.11
C LYS A 43 14.66 -7.72 12.52
N VAL A 44 13.95 -6.59 12.53
CA VAL A 44 14.48 -5.31 12.04
C VAL A 44 15.67 -4.84 12.89
N ASP A 45 15.59 -4.97 14.21
CA ASP A 45 16.69 -4.61 15.13
C ASP A 45 17.95 -5.45 14.88
N ALA A 46 17.79 -6.75 14.63
CA ALA A 46 18.89 -7.65 14.30
C ALA A 46 19.51 -7.33 12.93
N ALA A 47 18.68 -7.02 11.93
CA ALA A 47 19.15 -6.66 10.59
C ALA A 47 19.88 -5.30 10.57
N LEU A 48 19.39 -4.33 11.36
CA LEU A 48 19.95 -3.00 11.50
C LEU A 48 20.77 -2.89 12.80
N GLY A 49 21.71 -3.81 13.05
CA GLY A 49 22.52 -3.86 14.28
C GLY A 49 23.07 -2.48 14.75
N PRO A 50 23.59 -2.37 15.97
CA PRO A 50 23.85 -1.07 16.62
C PRO A 50 24.71 -0.10 15.79
N ASP A 51 25.68 -0.62 15.04
CA ASP A 51 26.62 0.16 14.23
C ASP A 51 26.21 0.28 12.75
N HIS A 52 25.02 -0.19 12.37
CA HIS A 52 24.57 -0.18 10.98
C HIS A 52 24.34 1.27 10.49
N PRO A 53 24.90 1.68 9.32
CA PRO A 53 24.82 3.08 8.85
C PRO A 53 23.39 3.63 8.72
N LEU A 54 22.43 2.76 8.38
CA LEU A 54 21.01 3.12 8.27
C LEU A 54 20.33 3.39 9.63
N ARG A 55 20.85 2.91 10.76
CA ARG A 55 20.14 2.99 12.06
C ARG A 55 19.88 4.43 12.51
N ASN A 56 20.77 5.36 12.15
CA ASN A 56 20.64 6.79 12.49
C ASN A 56 20.29 7.70 11.32
N ASN A 57 20.38 7.19 10.08
CA ASN A 57 20.26 8.01 8.86
C ASN A 57 19.08 7.61 7.97
N LEU A 58 18.42 6.48 8.25
CA LEU A 58 17.29 6.01 7.44
C LEU A 58 16.10 6.95 7.58
N ARG A 59 15.62 7.45 6.44
CA ARG A 59 14.36 8.17 6.31
C ARG A 59 13.41 7.32 5.49
N LEU A 60 12.45 6.69 6.15
CA LEU A 60 11.43 5.87 5.50
C LEU A 60 10.10 6.64 5.46
N CYS A 61 9.50 6.70 4.28
CA CYS A 61 8.14 7.21 4.08
C CYS A 61 7.28 6.08 3.55
N LEU A 62 6.22 5.72 4.27
CA LEU A 62 5.23 4.76 3.80
C LEU A 62 4.09 5.53 3.15
N LEU A 63 3.85 5.26 1.87
CA LEU A 63 2.73 5.81 1.10
C LEU A 63 1.74 4.68 0.82
N ASP A 64 0.53 4.80 1.36
CA ASP A 64 -0.57 3.86 1.14
C ASP A 64 -1.67 4.53 0.30
N GLY A 65 -2.26 3.76 -0.62
CA GLY A 65 -3.26 4.24 -1.55
C GLY A 65 -3.62 3.19 -2.60
N PHE A 66 -4.90 3.13 -2.96
CA PHE A 66 -5.44 2.08 -3.83
C PHE A 66 -5.24 2.33 -5.33
N LEU A 67 -4.73 3.50 -5.74
CA LEU A 67 -4.46 3.83 -7.15
C LEU A 67 -2.97 4.07 -7.44
N LEU A 68 -2.06 3.84 -6.49
CA LEU A 68 -0.69 4.34 -6.60
C LEU A 68 0.10 3.83 -7.82
N TYR A 69 -0.27 2.66 -8.36
CA TYR A 69 0.39 2.07 -9.53
C TYR A 69 -0.41 2.20 -10.81
N SER A 70 -1.60 2.80 -10.74
CA SER A 70 -2.47 2.96 -11.90
C SER A 70 -1.79 3.80 -12.99
N PRO A 71 -2.19 3.62 -14.26
CA PRO A 71 -1.77 4.53 -15.33
C PRO A 71 -2.13 5.99 -15.05
N SER A 72 -3.28 6.25 -14.42
CA SER A 72 -3.69 7.62 -14.04
C SER A 72 -2.76 8.27 -13.01
N MET A 73 -2.03 7.47 -12.23
CA MET A 73 -1.04 7.91 -11.25
C MET A 73 0.41 7.78 -11.75
N ALA A 74 0.65 7.64 -13.06
CA ALA A 74 2.00 7.46 -13.61
C ALA A 74 3.01 8.53 -13.16
N ALA A 75 2.56 9.77 -12.92
CA ALA A 75 3.40 10.88 -12.49
C ALA A 75 4.06 10.69 -11.11
N ILE A 76 3.49 9.85 -10.22
CA ILE A 76 4.12 9.60 -8.91
C ILE A 76 5.15 8.48 -8.95
N LYS A 77 5.08 7.58 -9.93
CA LYS A 77 5.92 6.37 -10.01
C LYS A 77 7.43 6.64 -9.88
N PRO A 78 8.01 7.71 -10.45
CA PRO A 78 9.44 8.01 -10.31
C PRO A 78 9.87 8.32 -8.87
N ASN A 79 8.93 8.63 -7.98
CA ASN A 79 9.21 8.98 -6.58
C ASN A 79 9.15 7.78 -5.63
N LEU A 80 8.80 6.58 -6.13
CA LEU A 80 8.57 5.37 -5.33
C LEU A 80 9.76 4.41 -5.45
N ASP A 81 10.45 4.15 -4.34
CA ASP A 81 11.62 3.25 -4.31
C ASP A 81 11.22 1.77 -4.19
N ILE A 82 10.24 1.47 -3.33
CA ILE A 82 9.72 0.11 -3.08
C ILE A 82 8.22 0.12 -3.35
N LYS A 83 7.77 -0.72 -4.29
CA LYS A 83 6.36 -0.81 -4.69
C LYS A 83 5.79 -2.15 -4.27
N LEU A 84 4.93 -2.16 -3.27
CA LEU A 84 4.21 -3.33 -2.77
C LEU A 84 2.75 -3.23 -3.20
N PHE A 85 2.21 -4.27 -3.83
CA PHE A 85 0.80 -4.33 -4.21
C PHE A 85 0.09 -5.43 -3.43
N LEU A 86 -0.93 -5.02 -2.68
CA LEU A 86 -1.79 -5.90 -1.89
C LEU A 86 -3.12 -6.09 -2.62
N ARG A 87 -3.68 -7.28 -2.51
CA ARG A 87 -4.92 -7.68 -3.18
C ARG A 87 -5.98 -8.06 -2.15
N THR A 88 -7.24 -8.00 -2.56
CA THR A 88 -8.38 -8.66 -1.92
C THR A 88 -9.41 -9.04 -3.00
N THR A 89 -10.24 -10.03 -2.74
CA THR A 89 -11.35 -10.42 -3.62
C THR A 89 -12.45 -9.38 -3.63
N TYR A 90 -13.27 -9.41 -4.69
CA TYR A 90 -14.46 -8.57 -4.80
C TYR A 90 -15.37 -8.69 -3.57
N GLU A 91 -15.66 -9.93 -3.16
CA GLU A 91 -16.57 -10.22 -2.07
C GLU A 91 -16.08 -9.61 -0.74
N LYS A 92 -14.79 -9.78 -0.42
CA LYS A 92 -14.23 -9.20 0.81
C LYS A 92 -14.08 -7.69 0.73
N ALA A 93 -13.68 -7.15 -0.43
CA ALA A 93 -13.62 -5.70 -0.65
C ALA A 93 -14.99 -5.06 -0.41
N LYS A 94 -16.04 -5.62 -1.03
CA LYS A 94 -17.42 -5.15 -0.91
C LYS A 94 -17.90 -5.21 0.53
N LYS A 95 -17.80 -6.38 1.17
CA LYS A 95 -18.21 -6.56 2.57
C LYS A 95 -17.52 -5.56 3.50
N ARG A 96 -16.22 -5.34 3.34
CA ARG A 96 -15.45 -4.38 4.15
C ARG A 96 -15.84 -2.94 3.86
N ARG A 97 -16.10 -2.59 2.59
CA ARG A 97 -16.45 -1.22 2.18
C ARG A 97 -17.85 -0.83 2.66
N GLU A 98 -18.82 -1.72 2.50
CA GLU A 98 -20.21 -1.51 2.94
C GLU A 98 -20.36 -1.49 4.47
N ALA A 99 -19.43 -2.10 5.20
CA ALA A 99 -19.40 -2.08 6.66
C ALA A 99 -18.75 -0.80 7.25
N ARG A 100 -18.24 0.10 6.42
CA ARG A 100 -17.67 1.38 6.91
C ARG A 100 -18.80 2.38 7.16
N ASP A 101 -18.71 3.07 8.30
CA ASP A 101 -19.72 4.06 8.70
C ASP A 101 -19.84 5.22 7.70
N GLY A 102 -18.73 5.58 7.04
CA GLY A 102 -18.64 6.65 6.05
C GLY A 102 -17.26 7.31 6.08
N TYR A 103 -17.11 8.44 5.40
CA TYR A 103 -15.86 9.19 5.27
C TYR A 103 -16.10 10.66 5.63
N VAL A 104 -15.16 11.23 6.39
CA VAL A 104 -15.09 12.67 6.52
C VAL A 104 -14.36 13.23 5.30
N THR A 105 -15.06 14.03 4.51
CA THR A 105 -14.53 14.69 3.31
C THR A 105 -14.48 16.20 3.52
N LEU A 106 -13.85 16.92 2.58
CA LEU A 106 -13.86 18.39 2.56
C LEU A 106 -15.28 18.98 2.49
N GLU A 107 -16.21 18.25 1.88
CA GLU A 107 -17.59 18.68 1.65
C GLU A 107 -18.55 18.20 2.77
N GLY A 108 -18.03 17.48 3.76
CA GLY A 108 -18.80 16.92 4.88
C GLY A 108 -18.73 15.40 4.95
N PHE A 109 -19.73 14.79 5.58
CA PHE A 109 -19.77 13.33 5.76
C PHE A 109 -20.32 12.64 4.51
N TRP A 110 -19.58 11.67 3.98
CA TRP A 110 -19.97 10.85 2.83
C TRP A 110 -20.23 9.41 3.27
N ALA A 111 -21.43 8.91 3.00
CA ALA A 111 -21.75 7.49 3.06
C ALA A 111 -22.00 6.97 1.64
N ASP A 112 -21.49 5.78 1.33
CA ASP A 112 -21.66 5.20 0.01
C ASP A 112 -23.16 4.95 -0.27
N PRO A 113 -23.71 5.41 -1.41
CA PRO A 113 -25.09 5.14 -1.76
C PRO A 113 -25.30 3.65 -2.10
N PRO A 114 -26.54 3.13 -2.05
CA PRO A 114 -26.82 1.73 -2.37
C PRO A 114 -26.28 1.29 -3.74
N GLY A 115 -25.47 0.22 -3.74
CA GLY A 115 -24.84 -0.34 -4.94
C GLY A 115 -23.63 0.44 -5.47
N TYR A 116 -23.09 1.39 -4.71
CA TYR A 116 -21.90 2.15 -5.11
C TYR A 116 -20.68 1.27 -5.37
N VAL A 117 -20.52 0.19 -4.59
CA VAL A 117 -19.39 -0.74 -4.79
C VAL A 117 -19.49 -1.45 -6.14
N ASP A 118 -20.65 -2.04 -6.44
CA ASP A 118 -20.89 -2.77 -7.69
C ASP A 118 -20.81 -1.86 -8.92
N LYS A 119 -21.32 -0.63 -8.80
CA LYS A 119 -21.50 0.29 -9.94
C LYS A 119 -20.30 1.19 -10.19
N ILE A 120 -19.53 1.54 -9.15
CA ILE A 120 -18.48 2.56 -9.22
C ILE A 120 -17.15 2.02 -8.72
N VAL A 121 -17.07 1.61 -7.44
CA VAL A 121 -15.77 1.31 -6.81
C VAL A 121 -15.05 0.15 -7.50
N TRP A 122 -15.72 -0.99 -7.67
CA TRP A 122 -15.09 -2.17 -8.25
C TRP A 122 -14.79 -2.03 -9.74
N PRO A 123 -15.70 -1.51 -10.59
CA PRO A 123 -15.38 -1.24 -11.99
C PRO A 123 -14.15 -0.32 -12.17
N ASN A 124 -14.01 0.74 -11.38
CA ASN A 124 -12.84 1.62 -11.44
C ASN A 124 -11.56 0.92 -10.95
N TYR A 125 -11.65 0.07 -9.91
CA TYR A 125 -10.52 -0.76 -9.51
C TYR A 125 -10.06 -1.69 -10.63
N VAL A 126 -11.01 -2.35 -11.32
CA VAL A 126 -10.71 -3.22 -12.47
C VAL A 126 -10.04 -2.42 -13.59
N GLU A 127 -10.61 -1.28 -13.98
CA GLU A 127 -10.08 -0.44 -15.05
C GLU A 127 -8.62 -0.03 -14.79
N GLU A 128 -8.31 0.41 -13.56
CA GLU A 128 -7.00 0.95 -13.20
C GLU A 128 -5.93 -0.13 -12.94
N HIS A 129 -6.34 -1.39 -12.78
CA HIS A 129 -5.43 -2.49 -12.42
C HIS A 129 -5.42 -3.68 -13.37
N ALA A 130 -6.37 -3.82 -14.29
CA ALA A 130 -6.47 -4.97 -15.22
C ALA A 130 -5.18 -5.22 -16.01
N TRP A 131 -4.39 -4.18 -16.29
CA TRP A 131 -3.10 -4.28 -16.95
C TRP A 131 -2.07 -5.16 -16.19
N MET A 132 -2.24 -5.30 -14.87
CA MET A 132 -1.40 -6.13 -13.98
C MET A 132 -1.73 -7.62 -14.05
N PHE A 133 -2.85 -8.00 -14.67
CA PHE A 133 -3.40 -9.36 -14.58
C PHE A 133 -3.61 -10.02 -15.94
N GLU A 134 -3.49 -11.35 -15.97
CA GLU A 134 -3.80 -12.18 -17.14
C GLU A 134 -5.27 -11.99 -17.54
N ASN A 135 -5.53 -11.78 -18.83
CA ASN A 135 -6.88 -11.54 -19.38
C ASN A 135 -7.65 -10.35 -18.75
N GLY A 136 -6.99 -9.50 -17.97
CA GLY A 136 -7.63 -8.41 -17.25
C GLY A 136 -8.41 -8.84 -15.99
N ASP A 137 -8.26 -10.09 -15.56
CA ASP A 137 -8.95 -10.63 -14.38
C ASP A 137 -8.18 -10.28 -13.09
N VAL A 138 -8.65 -9.24 -12.38
CA VAL A 138 -8.02 -8.75 -11.14
C VAL A 138 -8.06 -9.73 -9.96
N GLU A 139 -8.88 -10.78 -10.04
CA GLU A 139 -8.90 -11.87 -9.06
C GLU A 139 -8.05 -13.07 -9.53
N GLY A 140 -7.64 -13.07 -10.80
CA GLY A 140 -6.86 -14.11 -11.46
C GLY A 140 -5.35 -14.03 -11.22
N LYS A 141 -4.56 -14.44 -12.21
CA LYS A 141 -3.10 -14.47 -12.11
C LYS A 141 -2.48 -13.14 -12.50
N PHE A 142 -1.37 -12.80 -11.84
CA PHE A 142 -0.56 -11.64 -12.20
C PHE A 142 0.23 -11.89 -13.50
N LYS A 143 0.38 -10.85 -14.31
CA LYS A 143 1.38 -10.79 -15.39
C LYS A 143 2.76 -10.50 -14.80
N MET A 144 3.46 -11.54 -14.36
CA MET A 144 4.72 -11.39 -13.59
C MET A 144 5.82 -10.66 -14.36
N ASP A 145 5.86 -10.79 -15.69
CA ASP A 145 6.77 -10.06 -16.57
C ASP A 145 6.52 -8.54 -16.53
N VAL A 146 5.24 -8.13 -16.59
CA VAL A 146 4.80 -6.74 -16.49
C VAL A 146 5.12 -6.17 -15.10
N LEU A 147 4.79 -6.90 -14.04
CA LEU A 147 5.08 -6.45 -12.67
C LEU A 147 6.58 -6.30 -12.41
N LYS A 148 7.38 -7.25 -12.88
CA LYS A 148 8.84 -7.20 -12.77
C LYS A 148 9.40 -5.98 -13.51
N LYS A 149 8.90 -5.67 -14.71
CA LYS A 149 9.31 -4.48 -15.48
C LYS A 149 8.98 -3.18 -14.75
N GLU A 150 7.81 -3.11 -14.11
CA GLU A 150 7.39 -1.93 -13.34
C GLU A 150 8.02 -1.85 -11.93
N GLY A 151 8.71 -2.92 -11.50
CA GLY A 151 9.29 -3.03 -10.16
C GLY A 151 8.24 -3.20 -9.05
N ILE A 152 7.05 -3.69 -9.39
CA ILE A 152 5.95 -3.91 -8.44
C ILE A 152 6.07 -5.32 -7.87
N LYS A 153 6.10 -5.41 -6.54
CA LYS A 153 6.22 -6.66 -5.80
C LYS A 153 4.84 -7.09 -5.31
N VAL A 154 4.57 -8.38 -5.45
CA VAL A 154 3.32 -9.04 -5.06
C VAL A 154 3.65 -10.33 -4.33
N GLN A 155 2.72 -10.79 -3.49
CA GLN A 155 2.74 -12.16 -3.01
C GLN A 155 2.05 -13.06 -4.05
N SER A 156 2.83 -13.71 -4.91
CA SER A 156 2.29 -14.53 -6.02
C SER A 156 1.67 -15.85 -5.56
N ASP A 157 2.15 -16.38 -4.43
CA ASP A 157 1.80 -17.74 -3.96
C ASP A 157 0.68 -17.74 -2.92
N VAL A 158 0.06 -16.58 -2.69
CA VAL A 158 -1.09 -16.43 -1.79
C VAL A 158 -2.34 -16.09 -2.58
N SER A 159 -3.48 -16.55 -2.05
CA SER A 159 -4.78 -16.16 -2.60
C SER A 159 -4.95 -14.64 -2.58
N ALA A 160 -5.92 -14.14 -3.36
CA ALA A 160 -6.29 -12.74 -3.36
C ALA A 160 -6.56 -12.19 -1.96
N ASP A 161 -6.99 -13.00 -1.00
CA ASP A 161 -7.18 -12.61 0.39
C ASP A 161 -6.13 -13.21 1.31
N GLY A 162 -4.88 -12.83 1.08
CA GLY A 162 -3.76 -13.22 1.93
C GLY A 162 -4.01 -12.92 3.41
N ASP A 163 -3.41 -13.74 4.27
CA ASP A 163 -3.41 -13.51 5.70
C ASP A 163 -2.64 -12.20 6.02
N ILE A 164 -3.18 -11.39 6.93
CA ILE A 164 -2.62 -10.06 7.21
C ILE A 164 -1.29 -10.14 7.96
N GLU A 165 -1.10 -11.13 8.83
CA GLU A 165 0.18 -11.32 9.52
C GLU A 165 1.24 -11.76 8.51
N LYS A 166 0.93 -12.71 7.63
CA LYS A 166 1.79 -13.12 6.51
C LYS A 166 2.15 -11.96 5.58
N THR A 167 1.18 -11.07 5.32
CA THR A 167 1.38 -9.87 4.50
C THR A 167 2.32 -8.89 5.18
N PHE A 168 2.18 -8.70 6.49
CA PHE A 168 3.05 -7.86 7.30
C PHE A 168 4.48 -8.42 7.35
N GLU A 169 4.65 -9.72 7.61
CA GLU A 169 5.95 -10.41 7.56
C GLU A 169 6.63 -10.22 6.20
N TRP A 170 5.91 -10.50 5.11
CA TRP A 170 6.42 -10.32 3.75
C TRP A 170 6.82 -8.88 3.46
N THR A 171 6.05 -7.90 3.94
CA THR A 171 6.34 -6.47 3.78
C THR A 171 7.67 -6.10 4.45
N VAL A 172 7.87 -6.54 5.70
CA VAL A 172 9.10 -6.31 6.46
C VAL A 172 10.29 -6.94 5.76
N ASP A 173 10.18 -8.22 5.36
CA ASP A 173 11.25 -8.94 4.66
C ASP A 173 11.60 -8.27 3.33
N THR A 174 10.59 -7.79 2.61
CA THR A 174 10.78 -7.09 1.34
C THR A 174 11.51 -5.76 1.53
N ILE A 175 11.12 -4.95 2.51
CA ILE A 175 11.78 -3.67 2.80
C ILE A 175 13.23 -3.91 3.22
N LEU A 176 13.48 -4.83 4.15
CA LEU A 176 14.84 -5.17 4.58
C LEU A 176 15.71 -5.65 3.41
N GLY A 177 15.15 -6.49 2.53
CA GLY A 177 15.83 -6.99 1.33
C GLY A 177 16.17 -5.89 0.32
N GLU A 178 15.34 -4.84 0.20
CA GLU A 178 15.66 -3.68 -0.65
C GLU A 178 16.65 -2.72 0.01
N LEU A 179 16.56 -2.51 1.33
CA LEU A 179 17.52 -1.70 2.07
C LEU A 179 18.93 -2.30 2.01
N GLY A 180 19.07 -3.62 2.09
CA GLY A 180 20.35 -4.32 1.98
C GLY A 180 21.05 -4.17 0.62
N LYS A 181 20.37 -3.66 -0.41
CA LYS A 181 20.99 -3.35 -1.73
C LYS A 181 21.52 -1.93 -1.82
N GLN A 182 21.17 -1.06 -0.86
CA GLN A 182 21.54 0.36 -0.85
C GLN A 182 22.77 0.65 0.03
N VAL A 183 23.26 -0.36 0.74
CA VAL A 183 24.48 -0.34 1.58
C VAL A 183 25.59 -1.06 0.84
#